data_AF-A0A9N9DD16-F1
#
_entry.id   AF-A0A9N9DD16-F1
#
_cell.length_a   1.000
_cell.length_b   1.000
_cell.length_c   1.000
_cell.angle_alpha   90.00
_cell.angle_beta   90.00
_cell.angle_gamma   90.00
#
_symmetry.space_group_name_H-M   'P 1'
#
loop_
_entity.id
_entity.type
_entity.pdbx_description
1 polymer ?
#
loop_
_entity_poly.entity_id
_entity_poly.type
_entity_poly.pdbx_seq_one_letter_code
_entity_poly.pdbx_strand_id
1 'polypeptide(L)'
;MFSRLRLLRPLMQIYYPLWSQHRVSSSLISRKYDVSSILTKLPPDSEVASEVMNLIMHVTVDLMKTREQDLMDLMERKEREKVDLMERKEREKKDLMDEKVDLLERKEREKMELSKTLTNLENDMKTRTELLLRSKRMCNMRGALEFIRSEIWLWNKPSSFRDPTDNVLMDLIHDATFVSYLKQTCLLNNTQYKDVEKCMGGLYHTVSKRFHGHDNNIEIDARDWSVNEVLSLGGLFNYFRIPYAYYNNRGELTSFPFKLAERS
;
A
#
# COMPACT_ATOMS: atom_id res chain seq x y z
N MET A 1 15.20 23.61 -9.02
CA MET A 1 15.58 23.47 -7.59
C MET A 1 14.58 22.55 -6.92
N PHE A 2 15.05 21.73 -5.98
CA PHE A 2 14.39 20.61 -5.27
C PHE A 2 14.75 19.20 -5.75
N SER A 3 15.87 18.78 -5.18
CA SER A 3 16.31 17.44 -4.82
C SER A 3 15.21 16.61 -4.16
N ARG A 4 15.00 15.38 -4.65
CA ARG A 4 14.84 14.13 -3.88
C ARG A 4 14.41 13.01 -4.83
N LEU A 5 15.33 12.08 -5.08
CA LEU A 5 15.09 10.63 -5.15
C LEU A 5 16.45 9.96 -5.31
N ARG A 6 17.16 9.85 -4.17
CA ARG A 6 18.12 8.77 -3.96
C ARG A 6 17.29 7.51 -3.81
N LEU A 7 17.49 6.55 -4.70
CA LEU A 7 17.47 5.10 -4.49
C LEU A 7 17.43 4.49 -5.89
N LEU A 8 18.60 4.31 -6.48
CA LEU A 8 18.93 3.34 -7.54
C LEU A 8 20.39 3.59 -7.93
N ARG A 9 21.30 2.98 -7.17
CA ARG A 9 22.68 2.70 -7.58
C ARG A 9 22.79 1.18 -7.77
N PRO A 10 23.74 0.69 -8.59
CA PRO A 10 23.40 0.05 -9.85
C PRO A 10 23.79 -1.44 -9.88
N LEU A 11 22.93 -2.29 -10.44
CA LEU A 11 23.21 -3.70 -10.75
C LEU A 11 23.66 -3.87 -12.22
N MET A 12 24.64 -3.08 -12.64
CA MET A 12 25.32 -3.29 -13.93
C MET A 12 26.83 -3.27 -13.74
N GLN A 13 27.32 -4.33 -13.09
CA GLN A 13 28.76 -4.59 -12.98
C GLN A 13 29.09 -6.08 -13.02
N ILE A 14 28.38 -6.86 -13.84
CA ILE A 14 28.72 -8.26 -14.07
C ILE A 14 28.59 -8.57 -15.56
N TYR A 15 29.50 -8.04 -16.38
CA TYR A 15 29.76 -8.58 -17.72
C TYR A 15 31.24 -8.31 -18.11
N TYR A 16 32.07 -9.34 -17.86
CA TYR A 16 33.42 -9.66 -18.40
C TYR A 16 34.60 -8.66 -18.17
N PRO A 17 35.88 -9.13 -18.07
CA PRO A 17 36.41 -10.37 -18.64
C PRO A 17 37.24 -11.27 -17.70
N LEU A 18 36.91 -12.57 -17.62
CA LEU A 18 37.77 -13.63 -17.06
C LEU A 18 38.37 -14.46 -18.20
N TRP A 19 39.16 -13.81 -19.06
CA TRP A 19 39.94 -14.45 -20.13
C TRP A 19 41.40 -14.01 -20.10
N SER A 20 41.96 -13.91 -18.90
CA SER A 20 43.34 -13.47 -18.74
C SER A 20 43.97 -14.05 -17.48
N GLN A 21 43.91 -15.38 -17.30
CA GLN A 21 44.80 -16.09 -16.39
C GLN A 21 44.72 -17.62 -16.58
N HIS A 22 45.27 -18.12 -17.68
CA HIS A 22 45.93 -19.43 -17.69
C HIS A 22 46.92 -19.47 -18.86
N ARG A 23 48.03 -18.73 -18.73
CA ARG A 23 49.29 -19.26 -19.26
C ARG A 23 49.57 -20.51 -18.44
N VAL A 24 49.18 -21.67 -18.95
CA VAL A 24 49.75 -22.92 -18.49
C VAL A 24 51.23 -22.79 -18.79
N SER A 25 52.02 -22.69 -17.73
CA SER A 25 53.47 -22.56 -17.82
C SER A 25 54.00 -23.78 -18.56
N SER A 26 54.41 -23.60 -19.82
CA SER A 26 55.08 -24.59 -20.65
C SER A 26 56.44 -25.03 -20.06
N SER A 27 56.81 -24.55 -18.88
CA SER A 27 58.12 -24.70 -18.25
C SER A 27 58.28 -25.96 -17.38
N LEU A 28 57.27 -26.80 -17.23
CA LEU A 28 57.39 -28.05 -16.45
C LEU A 28 57.74 -29.29 -17.28
N ILE A 29 57.84 -29.18 -18.61
CA ILE A 29 58.40 -30.22 -19.49
C ILE A 29 59.77 -29.77 -19.99
N SER A 30 60.70 -29.51 -19.07
CA SER A 30 62.10 -29.25 -19.42
C SER A 30 63.07 -29.98 -18.49
N ARG A 31 62.60 -31.05 -17.84
CA ARG A 31 63.48 -31.94 -17.09
C ARG A 31 63.03 -33.38 -17.25
N LYS A 32 63.56 -34.04 -18.27
CA LYS A 32 64.21 -35.36 -18.17
C LYS A 32 64.56 -35.85 -19.58
N TYR A 33 65.87 -36.00 -19.81
CA TYR A 33 66.54 -36.51 -21.01
C TYR A 33 66.53 -35.57 -22.23
N ASP A 34 67.64 -34.85 -22.39
CA ASP A 34 67.98 -34.15 -23.62
C ASP A 34 68.40 -35.19 -24.68
N VAL A 35 67.40 -35.79 -25.33
CA VAL A 35 67.59 -36.82 -26.37
C VAL A 35 68.42 -36.26 -27.55
N SER A 36 68.39 -34.95 -27.78
CA SER A 36 69.23 -34.27 -28.77
C SER A 36 70.73 -34.41 -28.45
N SER A 37 71.13 -34.47 -27.18
CA SER A 37 72.53 -34.70 -26.77
C SER A 37 73.04 -36.13 -27.02
N ILE A 38 72.14 -37.10 -27.21
CA ILE A 38 72.45 -38.50 -27.53
C ILE A 38 72.46 -38.71 -29.05
N LEU A 39 71.48 -38.10 -29.76
CA LEU A 39 71.39 -38.14 -31.22
C LEU A 39 72.58 -37.48 -31.93
N THR A 40 73.17 -36.43 -31.33
CA THR A 40 74.36 -35.73 -31.85
C THR A 40 75.66 -36.55 -31.77
N LYS A 41 75.65 -37.69 -31.07
CA LYS A 41 76.81 -38.59 -30.92
C LYS A 41 76.75 -39.83 -31.81
N LEU A 42 75.67 -40.02 -32.57
CA LEU A 42 75.47 -41.15 -33.48
C LEU A 42 75.85 -40.73 -34.93
N PRO A 43 76.50 -41.60 -35.72
CA PRO A 43 76.77 -41.32 -37.13
C PRO A 43 75.45 -41.14 -37.91
N PRO A 44 75.31 -40.09 -38.75
CA PRO A 44 74.06 -39.78 -39.45
C PRO A 44 73.60 -40.88 -40.43
N ASP A 45 74.54 -41.75 -40.87
CA ASP A 45 74.29 -42.83 -41.83
C ASP A 45 74.12 -44.21 -41.16
N SER A 46 73.96 -44.25 -39.84
CA SER A 46 73.76 -45.49 -39.07
C SER A 46 72.30 -45.92 -39.05
N GLU A 47 72.02 -47.18 -39.41
CA GLU A 47 70.70 -47.83 -39.33
C GLU A 47 70.04 -47.66 -37.95
N VAL A 48 70.85 -47.70 -36.89
CA VAL A 48 70.43 -47.50 -35.49
C VAL A 48 69.92 -46.08 -35.24
N ALA A 49 70.51 -45.05 -35.87
CA ALA A 49 70.05 -43.67 -35.71
C ALA A 49 68.68 -43.46 -36.37
N SER A 50 68.43 -44.13 -37.51
CA SER A 50 67.15 -44.13 -38.20
C SER A 50 66.05 -44.83 -37.39
N GLU A 51 66.34 -46.01 -36.81
CA GLU A 51 65.40 -46.72 -35.94
C GLU A 51 65.04 -45.92 -34.68
N VAL A 52 66.03 -45.29 -34.04
CA VAL A 52 65.80 -44.44 -32.86
C VAL A 52 64.97 -43.22 -33.22
N MET A 53 65.23 -42.55 -34.36
CA MET A 53 64.41 -41.44 -34.82
C MET A 53 62.97 -41.86 -35.15
N ASN A 54 62.78 -42.99 -35.82
CA ASN A 54 61.46 -43.54 -36.11
C ASN A 54 60.68 -43.86 -34.82
N LEU A 55 61.34 -44.47 -33.83
CA LEU A 55 60.73 -44.74 -32.53
C LEU A 55 60.33 -43.47 -31.79
N ILE A 56 61.22 -42.46 -31.76
CA ILE A 56 60.92 -41.15 -31.16
C ILE A 56 59.73 -40.49 -31.85
N MET A 57 59.69 -40.54 -33.19
CA MET A 57 58.60 -39.97 -33.97
C MET A 57 57.28 -40.68 -33.68
N HIS A 58 57.26 -42.03 -33.66
CA HIS A 58 56.07 -42.80 -33.30
C HIS A 58 55.57 -42.48 -31.90
N VAL A 59 56.45 -42.49 -30.90
CA VAL A 59 56.10 -42.17 -29.51
C VAL A 59 55.59 -40.74 -29.38
N THR A 60 56.21 -39.78 -30.10
CA THR A 60 55.78 -38.37 -30.07
C THR A 60 54.40 -38.20 -30.70
N VAL A 61 54.15 -38.86 -31.84
CA VAL A 61 52.84 -38.83 -32.52
C VAL A 61 51.76 -39.46 -31.64
N ASP A 62 52.05 -40.60 -31.01
CA ASP A 62 51.11 -41.26 -30.09
C ASP A 62 50.81 -40.39 -28.86
N LEU A 63 51.84 -39.80 -28.25
CA LEU A 63 51.66 -38.87 -27.13
C LEU A 63 50.85 -37.63 -27.51
N MET A 64 51.07 -37.07 -28.70
CA MET A 64 50.29 -35.94 -29.21
C MET A 64 48.83 -36.34 -29.41
N LYS A 65 48.58 -37.51 -30.00
CA LYS A 65 47.23 -38.03 -30.23
C LYS A 65 46.49 -38.31 -28.92
N THR A 66 47.15 -38.92 -27.94
CA THR A 66 46.59 -39.13 -26.60
C THR A 66 46.27 -37.80 -25.93
N ARG A 67 47.16 -36.81 -26.01
CA ARG A 67 46.93 -35.47 -25.44
C ARG A 67 45.77 -34.75 -26.10
N GLU A 68 45.64 -34.83 -27.42
CA GLU A 68 44.51 -34.25 -28.15
C GLU A 68 43.19 -34.91 -27.75
N GLN A 69 43.19 -36.23 -27.60
CA GLN A 69 42.02 -36.98 -27.13
C GLN A 69 41.63 -36.57 -25.70
N ASP A 70 42.60 -36.50 -24.77
CA ASP A 70 42.36 -36.08 -23.38
C ASP A 70 41.79 -34.65 -23.31
N LEU A 71 42.27 -33.75 -24.18
CA LEU A 71 41.75 -32.38 -24.26
C LEU A 71 40.33 -32.34 -24.79
N MET A 72 40.02 -33.12 -25.83
CA MET A 72 38.65 -33.24 -26.33
C MET A 72 37.71 -33.80 -25.27
N ASP A 73 38.09 -34.89 -24.61
CA ASP A 73 37.30 -35.51 -23.55
C ASP A 73 37.07 -34.54 -22.37
N LEU A 74 38.09 -33.76 -22.00
CA LEU A 74 37.99 -32.74 -20.96
C LEU A 74 37.03 -31.61 -21.36
N MET A 75 37.11 -31.13 -22.61
CA MET A 75 36.20 -30.10 -23.12
C MET A 75 34.76 -30.61 -23.15
N GLU A 76 34.54 -31.84 -23.62
CA GLU A 76 33.21 -32.43 -23.69
C GLU A 76 32.60 -32.62 -22.28
N ARG A 77 33.40 -33.07 -21.30
CA ARG A 77 32.96 -33.15 -19.89
C ARG A 77 32.59 -31.78 -19.34
N LYS A 78 33.42 -30.76 -19.55
CA LYS A 78 33.13 -29.39 -19.08
C LYS A 78 31.86 -28.83 -19.71
N GLU A 79 31.61 -29.11 -20.98
CA GLU A 79 30.42 -28.62 -21.66
C GLU A 79 29.16 -29.33 -21.15
N ARG A 80 29.22 -30.66 -20.93
CA ARG A 80 28.15 -31.41 -20.25
C ARG A 80 27.85 -30.85 -18.86
N GLU A 81 28.86 -30.61 -18.04
CA GLU A 81 28.70 -30.05 -16.70
C GLU A 81 28.04 -28.66 -16.72
N LYS A 82 28.36 -27.80 -17.70
CA LYS A 82 27.71 -26.49 -17.84
C LYS A 82 26.23 -26.63 -18.19
N VAL A 83 25.88 -27.53 -19.11
CA VAL A 83 24.49 -27.77 -19.50
C VAL A 83 23.70 -28.28 -18.30
N ASP A 84 24.21 -29.29 -17.59
CA ASP A 84 23.57 -29.83 -16.38
C ASP A 84 23.37 -28.75 -15.31
N LEU A 85 24.37 -27.89 -15.10
CA LEU A 85 24.28 -26.78 -14.15
C LEU A 85 23.22 -25.75 -14.57
N MET A 86 23.13 -25.45 -15.87
CA MET A 86 22.13 -24.54 -16.41
C MET A 86 20.72 -25.10 -16.23
N GLU A 87 20.49 -26.36 -16.59
CA GLU A 87 19.20 -27.01 -16.41
C GLU A 87 18.78 -27.09 -14.94
N ARG A 88 19.71 -27.40 -14.03
CA ARG A 88 19.41 -27.39 -12.58
C ARG A 88 18.97 -26.00 -12.11
N LYS A 89 19.68 -24.95 -12.54
CA LYS A 89 19.31 -23.57 -12.21
C LYS A 89 17.96 -23.17 -12.79
N GLU A 90 17.63 -23.63 -14.00
CA GLU A 90 16.32 -23.36 -14.60
C GLU A 90 15.19 -24.08 -13.85
N ARG A 91 15.41 -25.34 -13.45
CA ARG A 91 14.47 -26.09 -12.60
C ARG A 91 14.24 -25.38 -11.27
N GLU A 92 15.31 -25.05 -10.55
CA GLU A 92 15.22 -24.32 -9.27
C GLU A 92 14.51 -22.97 -9.42
N LYS A 93 14.80 -22.23 -10.50
CA LYS A 93 14.13 -20.95 -10.77
C LYS A 93 12.63 -21.14 -11.04
N LYS A 94 12.25 -22.21 -11.72
CA LYS A 94 10.84 -22.53 -11.99
C LYS A 94 10.12 -22.90 -10.69
N ASP A 95 10.71 -23.78 -9.88
CA ASP A 95 10.14 -24.19 -8.59
C ASP A 95 9.94 -22.99 -7.65
N LEU A 96 10.92 -22.09 -7.59
CA LEU A 96 10.82 -20.83 -6.84
C LEU A 96 9.72 -19.89 -7.39
N MET A 97 9.49 -19.90 -8.71
CA MET A 97 8.45 -19.09 -9.32
C MET A 97 7.06 -19.64 -8.99
N ASP A 98 6.89 -20.96 -9.08
CA ASP A 98 5.64 -21.65 -8.77
C ASP A 98 5.30 -21.49 -7.27
N GLU A 99 6.26 -21.65 -6.36
CA GLU A 99 6.07 -21.41 -4.93
C GLU A 99 5.66 -19.95 -4.64
N LYS A 100 6.27 -18.98 -5.34
CA LYS A 100 5.94 -17.57 -5.18
C LYS A 100 4.52 -17.26 -5.65
N VAL A 101 4.05 -17.89 -6.73
CA VAL A 101 2.67 -17.73 -7.22
C VAL A 101 1.69 -18.28 -6.19
N ASP A 102 1.91 -19.51 -5.71
CA ASP A 102 1.09 -20.13 -4.66
C ASP A 102 0.98 -19.25 -3.40
N LEU A 103 2.10 -18.67 -2.98
CA LEU A 103 2.16 -17.82 -1.79
C LEU A 103 1.38 -16.50 -2.01
N LEU A 104 1.42 -15.93 -3.21
CA LEU A 104 0.63 -14.76 -3.56
C LEU A 104 -0.87 -15.05 -3.59
N GLU A 105 -1.28 -16.19 -4.17
CA GLU A 105 -2.68 -16.59 -4.20
C GLU A 105 -3.24 -16.88 -2.80
N ARG A 106 -2.45 -17.48 -1.90
CA ARG A 106 -2.86 -17.66 -0.50
C ARG A 106 -3.03 -16.32 0.21
N LYS A 107 -2.07 -15.39 0.05
CA LYS A 107 -2.16 -14.04 0.64
C LYS A 107 -3.37 -13.26 0.13
N GLU A 108 -3.70 -13.34 -1.15
CA GLU A 108 -4.85 -12.61 -1.68
C GLU A 108 -6.18 -13.20 -1.17
N ARG A 109 -6.27 -14.52 -0.99
CA ARG A 109 -7.41 -15.17 -0.34
C ARG A 109 -7.56 -14.72 1.12
N GLU A 110 -6.48 -14.76 1.90
CA GLU A 110 -6.49 -14.30 3.29
C GLU A 110 -6.90 -12.83 3.41
N LYS A 111 -6.36 -11.97 2.54
CA LYS A 111 -6.70 -10.54 2.50
C LYS A 111 -8.17 -10.32 2.15
N MET A 112 -8.73 -11.09 1.21
CA MET A 112 -10.15 -11.01 0.86
C MET A 112 -11.03 -11.42 2.04
N GLU A 113 -10.70 -12.51 2.73
CA GLU A 113 -11.42 -12.94 3.94
C GLU A 113 -11.30 -11.92 5.07
N LEU A 114 -10.11 -11.40 5.34
CA LEU A 114 -9.91 -10.32 6.31
C LEU A 114 -10.75 -9.08 5.95
N SER A 115 -10.78 -8.68 4.68
CA SER A 115 -11.61 -7.56 4.22
C SER A 115 -13.09 -7.80 4.50
N LYS A 116 -13.62 -8.99 4.17
CA LYS A 116 -15.01 -9.36 4.51
C LYS A 116 -15.27 -9.29 6.01
N THR A 117 -14.37 -9.83 6.84
CA THR A 117 -14.52 -9.79 8.30
C THR A 117 -14.50 -8.37 8.85
N LEU A 118 -13.63 -7.49 8.32
CA LEU A 118 -13.60 -6.08 8.69
C LEU A 118 -14.90 -5.38 8.32
N THR A 119 -15.41 -5.61 7.12
CA THR A 119 -16.67 -4.99 6.66
C THR A 119 -17.85 -5.47 7.52
N ASN A 120 -17.89 -6.75 7.87
CA ASN A 120 -18.91 -7.32 8.76
C ASN A 120 -18.77 -6.75 10.18
N LEU A 121 -17.56 -6.67 10.72
CA LEU A 121 -17.30 -6.07 12.03
C LEU A 121 -17.66 -4.58 12.06
N GLU A 122 -17.40 -3.83 10.99
CA GLU A 122 -17.75 -2.42 10.86
C GLU A 122 -19.27 -2.24 10.84
N ASN A 123 -19.98 -3.07 10.05
CA ASN A 123 -21.44 -3.09 10.05
C ASN A 123 -22.00 -3.48 11.42
N ASP A 124 -21.45 -4.50 12.07
CA ASP A 124 -21.82 -4.91 13.43
C ASP A 124 -21.57 -3.79 14.44
N MET A 125 -20.43 -3.10 14.35
CA MET A 125 -20.13 -1.95 15.19
C MET A 125 -21.10 -0.80 14.93
N LYS A 126 -21.47 -0.54 13.68
CA LYS A 126 -22.46 0.47 13.32
C LYS A 126 -23.83 0.12 13.90
N THR A 127 -24.30 -1.11 13.72
CA THR A 127 -25.56 -1.59 14.28
C THR A 127 -25.53 -1.60 15.81
N ARG A 128 -24.43 -2.02 16.44
CA ARG A 128 -24.28 -1.95 17.90
C ARG A 128 -24.22 -0.53 18.41
N THR A 129 -23.59 0.39 17.69
CA THR A 129 -23.56 1.82 18.03
C THR A 129 -24.96 2.39 17.93
N GLU A 130 -25.68 2.12 16.85
CA GLU A 130 -27.09 2.51 16.68
C GLU A 130 -27.98 1.93 17.78
N LEU A 131 -27.84 0.64 18.10
CA LEU A 131 -28.55 -0.02 19.19
C LEU A 131 -28.15 0.52 20.56
N LEU A 132 -26.88 0.88 20.79
CA LEU A 132 -26.41 1.49 22.02
C LEU A 132 -26.95 2.91 22.17
N LEU A 133 -26.98 3.69 21.09
CA LEU A 133 -27.59 5.02 21.06
C LEU A 133 -29.09 4.93 21.33
N ARG A 134 -29.78 3.96 20.73
CA ARG A 134 -31.21 3.66 20.98
C ARG A 134 -31.47 3.12 22.39
N SER A 135 -30.64 2.23 22.92
CA SER A 135 -30.85 1.56 24.21
C SER A 135 -30.39 2.37 25.42
N LYS A 136 -29.34 3.20 25.28
CA LYS A 136 -28.84 4.08 26.34
C LYS A 136 -29.62 5.40 26.46
N ARG A 137 -30.66 5.61 25.65
CA ARG A 137 -31.46 6.85 25.66
C ARG A 137 -30.57 8.11 25.57
N MET A 138 -29.57 8.08 24.68
CA MET A 138 -28.62 9.19 24.46
C MET A 138 -29.15 10.22 23.42
N CYS A 139 -30.44 10.18 23.09
CA CYS A 139 -31.05 11.02 22.06
C CYS A 139 -31.59 12.33 22.65
N ASN A 140 -30.69 13.24 22.97
CA ASN A 140 -30.99 14.67 23.05
C ASN A 140 -30.27 15.36 21.88
N MET A 141 -29.83 16.60 22.02
CA MET A 141 -29.22 17.36 20.93
C MET A 141 -27.87 16.80 20.46
N ARG A 142 -27.13 16.09 21.34
CA ARG A 142 -25.77 15.62 21.01
C ARG A 142 -25.80 14.49 20.00
N GLY A 143 -26.67 13.51 20.22
CA GLY A 143 -26.84 12.38 19.31
C GLY A 143 -27.26 12.83 17.91
N ALA A 144 -28.12 13.85 17.82
CA ALA A 144 -28.53 14.43 16.54
C ALA A 144 -27.36 15.07 15.79
N LEU A 145 -26.50 15.82 16.48
CA LEU A 145 -25.31 16.41 15.86
C LEU A 145 -24.26 15.36 15.46
N GLU A 146 -24.10 14.29 16.23
CA GLU A 146 -23.24 13.15 15.87
C GLU A 146 -23.75 12.38 14.64
N PHE A 147 -25.07 12.24 14.52
CA PHE A 147 -25.71 11.67 13.32
C PHE A 147 -25.42 12.55 12.10
N ILE A 148 -25.65 13.86 12.20
CA ILE A 148 -25.34 14.82 11.14
C ILE A 148 -23.86 14.75 10.73
N ARG A 149 -22.95 14.69 11.71
CA ARG A 149 -21.51 14.51 11.46
C ARG A 149 -21.24 13.25 10.63
N SER A 150 -21.90 12.16 10.96
CA SER A 150 -21.74 10.88 10.25
C SER A 150 -22.26 10.96 8.81
N GLU A 151 -23.41 11.62 8.58
CA GLU A 151 -23.95 11.85 7.24
C GLU A 151 -23.02 12.72 6.38
N ILE A 152 -22.49 13.82 6.92
CA ILE A 152 -21.53 14.68 6.23
C ILE A 152 -20.26 13.91 5.84
N TRP A 153 -19.78 13.05 6.75
CA TRP A 153 -18.61 12.22 6.49
C TRP A 153 -18.83 11.26 5.30
N LEU A 154 -20.03 10.68 5.19
CA LEU A 154 -20.39 9.81 4.06
C LEU A 154 -20.41 10.56 2.72
N TRP A 155 -20.80 11.84 2.71
CA TRP A 155 -20.87 12.64 1.48
C TRP A 155 -19.50 13.12 1.01
N ASN A 156 -18.63 13.53 1.93
CA ASN A 156 -17.39 14.23 1.61
C ASN A 156 -16.11 13.39 1.73
N LYS A 157 -16.18 12.18 2.29
CA LYS A 157 -15.01 11.33 2.63
C LYS A 157 -13.81 12.15 3.14
N PRO A 158 -13.99 13.03 4.16
CA PRO A 158 -12.86 13.77 4.69
C PRO A 158 -11.79 12.81 5.23
N SER A 159 -10.54 13.26 5.18
CA SER A 159 -9.33 12.45 5.38
C SER A 159 -9.20 11.80 6.76
N SER A 160 -10.08 12.09 7.72
CA SER A 160 -10.07 11.51 9.06
C SER A 160 -11.46 11.59 9.72
N PHE A 161 -11.97 10.45 10.21
CA PHE A 161 -13.16 10.38 11.09
C PHE A 161 -12.90 10.95 12.50
N ARG A 162 -11.66 11.37 12.81
CA ARG A 162 -11.26 11.85 14.15
C ARG A 162 -11.50 13.34 14.38
N ASP A 163 -11.99 14.06 13.39
CA ASP A 163 -12.14 15.50 13.52
C ASP A 163 -13.27 15.86 14.51
N PRO A 164 -13.08 16.90 15.34
CA PRO A 164 -14.11 17.39 16.25
C PRO A 164 -15.41 17.73 15.51
N THR A 165 -16.55 17.45 16.14
CA THR A 165 -17.88 17.69 15.53
C THR A 165 -18.10 19.14 15.12
N ASP A 166 -17.57 20.10 15.88
CA ASP A 166 -17.61 21.52 15.50
C ASP A 166 -16.93 21.78 14.15
N ASN A 167 -15.79 21.14 13.87
CA ASN A 167 -15.09 21.32 12.58
C ASN A 167 -15.90 20.75 11.42
N VAL A 168 -16.53 19.58 11.60
CA VAL A 168 -17.34 18.97 10.55
C VAL A 168 -18.62 19.79 10.28
N LEU A 169 -19.21 20.39 11.31
CA LEU A 169 -20.32 21.33 11.14
C LEU A 169 -19.87 22.62 10.43
N MET A 170 -18.66 23.09 10.69
CA MET A 170 -18.08 24.22 9.95
C MET A 170 -17.80 23.86 8.49
N ASP A 171 -17.41 22.62 8.17
CA ASP A 171 -17.25 22.18 6.78
C ASP A 171 -18.60 22.23 6.03
N LEU A 172 -19.70 21.87 6.69
CA LEU A 172 -21.04 21.97 6.12
C LEU A 172 -21.42 23.42 5.76
N ILE A 173 -20.94 24.42 6.51
CA ILE A 173 -21.14 25.84 6.21
C ILE A 173 -20.40 26.27 4.93
N HIS A 174 -19.46 25.47 4.43
CA HIS A 174 -18.83 25.70 3.14
C HIS A 174 -19.51 24.96 1.99
N ASP A 175 -20.47 24.07 2.26
CA ASP A 175 -21.24 23.37 1.23
C ASP A 175 -22.23 24.31 0.53
N ALA A 176 -22.12 24.43 -0.79
CA ALA A 176 -22.93 25.37 -1.56
C ALA A 176 -24.44 25.12 -1.45
N THR A 177 -24.85 23.85 -1.33
CA THR A 177 -26.26 23.46 -1.25
C THR A 177 -26.84 23.86 0.10
N PHE A 178 -26.14 23.51 1.18
CA PHE A 178 -26.53 23.88 2.53
C PHE A 178 -26.47 25.40 2.74
N VAL A 179 -25.46 26.10 2.21
CA VAL A 179 -25.35 27.56 2.30
C VAL A 179 -26.52 28.24 1.62
N SER A 180 -26.92 27.79 0.43
CA SER A 180 -28.09 28.34 -0.27
C SER A 180 -29.36 28.17 0.57
N TYR A 181 -29.58 26.94 1.08
CA TYR A 181 -30.69 26.61 1.96
C TYR A 181 -30.72 27.48 3.23
N LEU A 182 -29.57 27.64 3.90
CA LEU A 182 -29.48 28.37 5.15
C LEU A 182 -29.65 29.88 4.92
N LYS A 183 -29.10 30.44 3.82
CA LYS A 183 -29.32 31.83 3.43
C LYS A 183 -30.78 32.12 3.13
N GLN A 184 -31.46 31.24 2.41
CA GLN A 184 -32.90 31.39 2.14
C GLN A 184 -33.70 31.32 3.43
N THR A 185 -33.37 30.39 4.33
CA THR A 185 -33.99 30.29 5.65
C THR A 185 -33.76 31.57 6.48
N CYS A 186 -32.55 32.14 6.47
CA CYS A 186 -32.25 33.41 7.14
C CYS A 186 -33.09 34.57 6.57
N LEU A 187 -33.21 34.64 5.23
CA LEU A 187 -34.03 35.64 4.54
C LEU A 187 -35.50 35.57 4.95
N LEU A 188 -36.08 34.36 5.01
CA LEU A 188 -37.48 34.14 5.41
C LEU A 188 -37.79 34.59 6.84
N ASN A 189 -36.77 34.67 7.70
CA ASN A 189 -36.90 35.01 9.11
C ASN A 189 -36.25 36.36 9.46
N ASN A 190 -35.90 37.19 8.46
CA ASN A 190 -35.25 38.50 8.64
C ASN A 190 -34.02 38.45 9.56
N THR A 191 -33.24 37.36 9.49
CA THR A 191 -32.05 37.13 10.32
C THR A 191 -30.78 37.25 9.47
N GLN A 192 -29.67 37.71 10.04
CA GLN A 192 -28.41 37.79 9.31
C GLN A 192 -27.72 36.42 9.26
N TYR A 193 -27.36 35.98 8.05
CA TYR A 193 -26.65 34.71 7.83
C TYR A 193 -25.38 34.59 8.67
N LYS A 194 -24.58 35.66 8.77
CA LYS A 194 -23.31 35.66 9.51
C LYS A 194 -23.49 35.35 11.01
N ASP A 195 -24.61 35.77 11.58
CA ASP A 195 -24.89 35.53 13.01
C ASP A 195 -25.25 34.06 13.24
N VAL A 196 -26.04 33.47 12.32
CA VAL A 196 -26.43 32.05 12.33
C VAL A 196 -25.21 31.14 12.06
N GLU A 197 -24.39 31.50 11.08
CA GLU A 197 -23.11 30.85 10.76
C GLU A 197 -22.18 30.79 11.98
N LYS A 198 -22.05 31.91 12.72
CA LYS A 198 -21.24 31.94 13.93
C LYS A 198 -21.77 31.02 15.04
N CYS A 199 -23.10 30.89 15.15
CA CYS A 199 -23.72 29.98 16.12
C CYS A 199 -23.42 28.51 15.82
N MET A 200 -23.40 28.13 14.53
CA MET A 200 -23.19 26.74 14.10
C MET A 200 -21.89 26.12 14.63
N GLY A 201 -20.78 26.87 14.59
CA GLY A 201 -19.48 26.41 15.11
C GLY A 201 -19.40 26.29 16.63
N GLY A 202 -20.41 26.77 17.36
CA GLY A 202 -20.51 26.67 18.82
C GLY A 202 -21.57 25.68 19.30
N LEU A 203 -22.40 25.13 18.41
CA LEU A 203 -23.54 24.29 18.78
C LEU A 203 -23.09 23.04 19.54
N TYR A 204 -22.10 22.30 19.04
CA TYR A 204 -21.66 21.07 19.70
C TYR A 204 -21.00 21.38 21.05
N HIS A 205 -20.23 22.46 21.14
CA HIS A 205 -19.69 22.93 22.42
C HIS A 205 -20.79 23.28 23.44
N THR A 206 -21.83 24.00 23.03
CA THR A 206 -22.97 24.35 23.89
C THR A 206 -23.73 23.10 24.34
N VAL A 207 -24.00 22.17 23.42
CA VAL A 207 -24.64 20.88 23.74
C VAL A 207 -23.77 20.04 24.68
N SER A 208 -22.45 20.00 24.46
CA SER A 208 -21.54 19.14 25.24
C SER A 208 -21.35 19.60 26.70
N LYS A 209 -21.55 20.88 26.98
CA LYS A 209 -21.45 21.47 28.33
C LYS A 209 -22.73 21.32 29.15
N ARG A 210 -23.90 21.29 28.50
CA ARG A 210 -25.18 21.20 29.18
C ARG A 210 -25.55 19.74 29.41
N PHE A 211 -25.80 19.41 30.68
CA PHE A 211 -26.13 18.06 31.13
C PHE A 211 -27.28 17.49 30.28
N HIS A 212 -26.98 16.35 29.67
CA HIS A 212 -27.79 15.64 28.71
C HIS A 212 -29.07 15.06 29.36
N GLY A 213 -30.22 15.67 29.09
CA GLY A 213 -31.53 15.12 29.46
C GLY A 213 -31.74 13.70 28.93
N HIS A 214 -32.47 12.89 29.71
CA HIS A 214 -32.66 11.44 29.52
C HIS A 214 -33.91 11.07 28.70
N ASP A 215 -34.50 12.01 27.99
CA ASP A 215 -35.76 11.79 27.29
C ASP A 215 -35.59 11.38 25.83
N ASN A 216 -36.61 10.68 25.33
CA ASN A 216 -36.58 9.95 24.07
C ASN A 216 -36.71 10.85 22.82
N ASN A 217 -36.87 12.16 22.98
CA ASN A 217 -37.15 13.10 21.90
C ASN A 217 -36.05 14.16 21.76
N ILE A 218 -35.76 14.56 20.52
CA ILE A 218 -34.94 15.73 20.23
C ILE A 218 -35.80 16.97 20.48
N GLU A 219 -35.39 17.79 21.44
CA GLU A 219 -36.15 18.95 21.88
C GLU A 219 -35.29 20.22 21.72
N ILE A 220 -35.84 21.20 21.02
CA ILE A 220 -35.28 22.55 20.97
C ILE A 220 -36.08 23.41 21.94
N ASP A 221 -35.51 23.68 23.11
CA ASP A 221 -36.11 24.54 24.12
C ASP A 221 -35.55 25.96 24.04
N ALA A 222 -36.38 26.94 23.66
CA ALA A 222 -35.95 28.32 23.49
C ALA A 222 -35.43 28.99 24.78
N ARG A 223 -35.66 28.39 25.96
CA ARG A 223 -35.05 28.84 27.23
C ARG A 223 -33.56 28.54 27.31
N ASP A 224 -33.13 27.50 26.59
CA ASP A 224 -31.75 27.03 26.60
C ASP A 224 -30.88 27.67 25.51
N TRP A 225 -31.50 28.10 24.42
CA TRP A 225 -30.81 28.51 23.20
C TRP A 225 -31.07 29.98 22.88
N SER A 226 -30.07 30.68 22.34
CA SER A 226 -30.32 31.98 21.73
C SER A 226 -31.18 31.83 20.47
N VAL A 227 -31.87 32.90 20.08
CA VAL A 227 -32.76 32.93 18.90
C VAL A 227 -32.05 32.40 17.64
N ASN A 228 -30.79 32.78 17.43
CA ASN A 228 -30.00 32.34 16.28
C ASN A 228 -29.59 30.86 16.38
N GLU A 229 -29.30 30.36 17.58
CA GLU A 229 -29.04 28.93 17.78
C GLU A 229 -30.30 28.10 17.56
N VAL A 230 -31.48 28.55 18.02
CA VAL A 230 -32.76 27.87 17.75
C VAL A 230 -33.00 27.78 16.24
N LEU A 231 -32.80 28.88 15.50
CA LEU A 231 -32.92 28.90 14.04
C LEU A 231 -31.90 27.95 13.37
N SER A 232 -30.65 27.96 13.84
CA SER A 232 -29.58 27.10 13.34
C SER A 232 -29.93 25.62 13.50
N LEU A 233 -30.41 25.24 14.69
CA LEU A 233 -30.79 23.87 15.03
C LEU A 233 -31.99 23.39 14.22
N GLY A 234 -33.05 24.21 14.12
CA GLY A 234 -34.20 23.88 13.29
C GLY A 234 -33.85 23.76 11.81
N GLY A 235 -32.99 24.65 11.30
CA GLY A 235 -32.48 24.58 9.93
C GLY A 235 -31.68 23.30 9.66
N LEU A 236 -30.76 22.94 10.55
CA LEU A 236 -29.99 21.69 10.49
C LEU A 236 -30.91 20.47 10.49
N PHE A 237 -31.78 20.35 11.50
CA PHE A 237 -32.63 19.17 11.64
C PHE A 237 -33.60 19.03 10.49
N ASN A 238 -34.16 20.13 9.98
CA ASN A 238 -35.01 20.09 8.80
C ASN A 238 -34.24 19.68 7.52
N TYR A 239 -33.03 20.22 7.32
CA TYR A 239 -32.19 19.86 6.17
C TYR A 239 -31.86 18.37 6.11
N PHE A 240 -31.55 17.78 7.28
CA PHE A 240 -31.27 16.35 7.44
C PHE A 240 -32.51 15.48 7.74
N ARG A 241 -33.72 16.07 7.74
CA ARG A 241 -35.01 15.39 8.00
C ARG A 241 -35.06 14.66 9.35
N ILE A 242 -34.46 15.25 10.38
CA ILE A 242 -34.47 14.75 11.74
C ILE A 242 -35.72 15.30 12.46
N PRO A 243 -36.60 14.44 13.01
CA PRO A 243 -37.78 14.89 13.74
C PRO A 243 -37.39 15.51 15.09
N TYR A 244 -38.03 16.62 15.45
CA TYR A 244 -37.80 17.33 16.72
C TYR A 244 -39.09 17.98 17.23
N ALA A 245 -39.13 18.24 18.53
CA ALA A 245 -40.14 19.05 19.21
C ALA A 245 -39.57 20.43 19.56
N TYR A 246 -40.43 21.45 19.57
CA TYR A 246 -40.03 22.81 19.94
C TYR A 246 -40.81 23.29 21.15
N TYR A 247 -40.10 23.81 22.14
CA TYR A 247 -40.65 24.45 23.33
C TYR A 247 -40.34 25.94 23.31
N ASN A 248 -41.37 26.76 23.48
CA ASN A 248 -41.21 28.22 23.51
C ASN A 248 -40.53 28.69 24.83
N ASN A 249 -40.32 30.00 24.98
CA ASN A 249 -39.72 30.59 26.18
C ASN A 249 -40.51 30.33 27.49
N ARG A 250 -41.75 29.83 27.39
CA ARG A 250 -42.59 29.44 28.54
C ARG A 250 -42.49 27.95 28.87
N GLY A 251 -41.74 27.17 28.07
CA GLY A 251 -41.67 25.71 28.18
C GLY A 251 -42.90 24.99 27.63
N GLU A 252 -43.68 25.62 26.74
CA GLU A 252 -44.86 25.02 26.12
C GLU A 252 -44.50 24.42 24.77
N LEU A 253 -44.93 23.18 24.51
CA LEU A 253 -44.80 22.51 23.22
C LEU A 253 -45.64 23.25 22.17
N THR A 254 -45.00 23.76 21.13
CA THR A 254 -45.67 24.53 20.07
C THR A 254 -45.02 24.31 18.70
N SER A 255 -45.63 24.88 17.65
CA SER A 255 -45.05 24.88 16.32
C SER A 255 -43.73 25.67 16.31
N PHE A 256 -42.75 25.16 15.57
CA PHE A 256 -41.48 25.86 15.39
C PHE A 256 -41.71 27.27 14.83
N PRO A 257 -41.13 28.33 15.44
CA PRO A 257 -41.55 29.71 15.20
C PRO A 257 -40.93 30.31 13.93
N PHE A 258 -40.03 29.59 13.27
CA PHE A 258 -39.32 30.06 12.08
C PHE A 258 -39.79 29.34 10.82
N LYS A 259 -39.79 30.08 9.71
CA LYS A 259 -40.07 29.54 8.38
C LYS A 259 -38.79 28.93 7.81
N LEU A 260 -38.82 27.63 7.50
CA LEU A 260 -37.69 26.92 6.93
C LEU A 260 -37.84 26.84 5.42
N ALA A 261 -36.74 27.01 4.68
CA ALA A 261 -36.74 26.80 3.24
C ALA A 261 -37.05 25.33 2.91
N GLU A 262 -37.52 25.07 1.70
CA GLU A 262 -37.60 23.70 1.18
C GLU A 262 -36.24 23.29 0.62
N ARG A 263 -35.87 22.02 0.81
CA ARG A 263 -34.65 21.49 0.21
C ARG A 263 -34.91 21.25 -1.28
N SER A 264 -34.25 22.05 -2.13
CA SER A 264 -34.17 21.86 -3.58
C SER A 264 -33.34 20.62 -3.95
#